data_AF-Q4RW50-F1
#
_entry.id   AF-Q4RW50-F1
#
_cell.length_a   1.000
_cell.length_b   1.000
_cell.length_c   1.000
_cell.angle_alpha   90.00
_cell.angle_beta   90.00
_cell.angle_gamma   90.00
#
_symmetry.space_group_name_H-M   'P 1'
#
loop_
_entity.id
_entity.type
_entity.pdbx_description
1 polymer ?
#
loop_
_entity_poly.entity_id
_entity_poly.type
_entity_poly.pdbx_seq_one_letter_code
_entity_poly.pdbx_strand_id
1 'polypeptide(L)'
;EIALLEGLTVVYKSNIDLFFYVIGSSHENELMLMAVLNCLFDSLSQMLRKNVERRALLENMEGLFLAVDEIVDGGVILESDPQQVVHRVALRGDDVPLTEQTVTQVLQSAKEQIKWSLLR
;
A
#
# COMPACT_ATOMS: atom_id res chain seq x y z
N GLU A 1 -4.92 13.83 -10.16
CA GLU A 1 -5.21 14.46 -11.46
C GLU A 1 -4.47 13.70 -12.56
N ILE A 2 -4.91 13.87 -13.81
CA ILE A 2 -4.33 13.19 -14.97
C ILE A 2 -3.78 14.27 -15.91
N ALA A 3 -2.57 14.08 -16.40
CA ALA A 3 -1.91 14.98 -17.34
C ALA A 3 -1.21 14.17 -18.43
N LEU A 4 -1.24 14.67 -19.67
CA LEU A 4 -0.41 14.17 -20.76
C LEU A 4 0.81 15.07 -20.88
N LEU A 5 2.00 14.53 -20.59
CA LEU A 5 3.27 15.27 -20.61
C LEU A 5 4.25 14.53 -21.50
N GLU A 6 4.75 15.19 -22.56
CA GLU A 6 5.75 14.62 -23.49
C GLU A 6 5.33 13.27 -24.13
N GLY A 7 4.03 13.04 -24.32
CA GLY A 7 3.52 11.75 -24.83
C GLY A 7 3.49 10.64 -23.79
N LEU A 8 3.59 10.98 -22.50
CA LEU A 8 3.40 10.08 -21.38
C LEU A 8 2.12 10.44 -20.63
N THR A 9 1.39 9.42 -20.21
CA THR A 9 0.24 9.57 -19.34
C THR A 9 0.76 9.62 -17.91
N VAL A 10 0.58 10.77 -17.25
CA VAL A 10 1.01 11.01 -15.88
C VAL A 10 -0.23 11.14 -15.01
N VAL A 11 -0.35 10.27 -14.02
CA VAL A 11 -1.34 10.42 -12.96
C VAL A 11 -0.62 10.80 -11.68
N TYR A 12 -1.17 11.77 -10.95
CA TYR A 12 -0.50 12.27 -9.76
C TYR A 12 -1.45 12.65 -8.62
N LYS A 13 -0.90 12.62 -7.42
CA LYS A 13 -1.57 13.01 -6.17
C LYS A 13 -0.57 13.72 -5.26
N SER A 14 -0.98 14.84 -4.67
CA SER A 14 -0.20 15.51 -3.63
C SER A 14 -0.76 15.20 -2.25
N ASN A 15 0.11 15.18 -1.24
CA ASN A 15 -0.29 15.15 0.16
C ASN A 15 0.75 15.88 1.00
N ILE A 16 0.32 16.91 1.73
CA ILE A 16 1.18 17.75 2.57
C ILE A 16 2.39 18.30 1.79
N ASP A 17 3.55 17.65 1.91
CA ASP A 17 4.85 18.03 1.34
C ASP A 17 5.40 16.96 0.36
N LEU A 18 4.55 16.01 -0.06
CA LEU A 18 4.86 14.94 -1.00
C LEU A 18 4.01 15.03 -2.27
N PHE A 19 4.62 14.64 -3.39
CA PHE A 19 3.94 14.42 -4.66
C PHE A 19 4.21 12.98 -5.12
N PHE A 20 3.13 12.25 -5.39
CA PHE A 20 3.14 10.88 -5.90
C PHE A 20 2.80 10.92 -7.38
N TYR A 21 3.58 10.20 -8.19
CA TYR A 21 3.39 10.10 -9.63
C TYR A 21 3.42 8.64 -10.06
N VAL A 22 2.54 8.29 -10.99
CA VAL A 22 2.63 7.06 -11.78
C VAL A 22 2.61 7.49 -13.25
N ILE A 23 3.59 7.00 -14.01
CA ILE A 23 3.84 7.42 -15.39
C ILE A 23 3.74 6.18 -16.27
N GLY A 24 2.89 6.25 -17.28
CA GLY A 24 2.74 5.23 -18.31
C GLY A 24 2.91 5.81 -19.71
N SER A 25 2.91 4.96 -20.73
CA SER A 25 2.85 5.41 -22.12
C SER A 25 1.54 6.16 -22.40
N SER A 26 1.49 6.99 -23.45
CA SER A 26 0.25 7.65 -23.89
C SER A 26 -0.90 6.70 -24.25
N HIS A 27 -0.61 5.40 -24.41
CA HIS A 27 -1.58 4.38 -24.77
C HIS A 27 -2.06 3.55 -23.59
N GLU A 28 -1.47 3.74 -22.40
CA GLU A 28 -1.89 3.03 -21.19
C GLU A 28 -3.27 3.47 -20.72
N ASN A 29 -3.98 2.55 -20.07
CA ASN A 29 -5.26 2.85 -19.46
C ASN A 29 -5.06 3.73 -18.21
N GLU A 30 -5.53 4.98 -18.28
CA GLU A 30 -5.45 5.96 -17.19
C GLU A 30 -6.05 5.44 -15.87
N LEU A 31 -7.12 4.63 -15.93
CA LEU A 31 -7.74 4.06 -14.74
C LEU A 31 -6.83 3.03 -14.05
N MET A 32 -6.06 2.27 -14.83
CA MET A 32 -5.08 1.33 -14.27
C MET A 32 -3.93 2.08 -13.60
N LEU A 33 -3.42 3.14 -14.23
CA LEU A 33 -2.39 3.98 -13.61
C LEU A 33 -2.91 4.64 -12.33
N MET A 34 -4.16 5.13 -12.33
CA MET A 34 -4.80 5.67 -11.12
C MET A 34 -4.98 4.60 -10.04
N ALA A 35 -5.28 3.35 -10.40
CA ALA A 35 -5.38 2.25 -9.45
C ALA A 35 -4.03 1.98 -8.76
N VAL A 36 -2.93 1.97 -9.52
CA VAL A 36 -1.56 1.86 -8.97
C VAL A 36 -1.26 3.03 -8.03
N LEU A 37 -1.55 4.25 -8.45
CA LEU A 37 -1.31 5.45 -7.63
C LEU A 37 -2.08 5.42 -6.30
N ASN A 38 -3.36 5.04 -6.36
CA ASN A 38 -4.20 4.93 -5.16
C ASN A 38 -3.74 3.78 -4.27
N CYS A 39 -3.41 2.62 -4.85
CA CYS A 39 -2.88 1.47 -4.12
C CYS A 39 -1.61 1.84 -3.35
N LEU A 40 -0.65 2.51 -4.00
CA LEU A 40 0.58 2.97 -3.36
C LEU A 40 0.28 3.94 -2.21
N PHE A 41 -0.52 4.98 -2.48
CA PHE A 41 -0.84 6.00 -1.48
C PHE A 41 -1.58 5.40 -0.27
N ASP A 42 -2.58 4.54 -0.50
CA ASP A 42 -3.38 3.95 0.56
C ASP A 42 -2.60 2.91 1.36
N SER A 43 -1.67 2.18 0.72
CA SER A 43 -0.73 1.27 1.41
C SER A 43 0.19 2.05 2.33
N LEU A 44 0.84 3.11 1.83
CA LEU A 44 1.69 3.98 2.65
C LEU A 44 0.90 4.69 3.76
N SER A 45 -0.34 5.09 3.47
CA SER A 45 -1.24 5.67 4.46
C SER A 45 -1.53 4.69 5.60
N GLN A 46 -1.69 3.39 5.33
CA GLN A 46 -1.85 2.37 6.37
C GLN A 46 -0.53 2.16 7.15
N MET A 47 0.59 2.00 6.45
CA MET A 47 1.91 1.75 7.05
C MET A 47 2.38 2.90 7.94
N LEU A 48 2.13 4.14 7.52
CA LEU A 48 2.52 5.36 8.23
C LEU A 48 1.42 5.88 9.17
N ARG A 49 0.42 5.07 9.51
CA ARG A 49 -0.67 5.43 10.44
C ARG A 49 -1.33 6.77 10.10
N LYS A 50 -1.61 6.96 8.80
CA LYS A 50 -2.20 8.15 8.19
C LYS A 50 -1.31 9.40 8.15
N ASN A 51 -0.07 9.35 8.65
CA ASN A 51 0.87 10.46 8.56
C ASN A 51 1.77 10.33 7.31
N VAL A 52 1.23 10.64 6.14
CA VAL A 52 1.97 10.54 4.87
C VAL A 52 2.67 11.87 4.57
N GLU A 53 3.77 12.14 5.26
CA GLU A 53 4.63 13.31 5.07
C GLU A 53 6.08 12.88 4.79
N ARG A 54 6.88 13.79 4.23
CA ARG A 54 8.26 13.49 3.83
C ARG A 54 9.09 12.88 4.95
N ARG A 55 8.97 13.40 6.17
CA ARG A 55 9.72 12.90 7.32
C ARG A 55 9.36 11.45 7.63
N ALA A 56 8.07 11.16 7.81
CA ALA A 56 7.59 9.81 8.14
C ALA A 56 7.92 8.79 7.03
N LEU A 57 7.83 9.20 5.76
CA LEU A 57 8.21 8.35 4.63
C LEU A 57 9.71 8.05 4.62
N LEU A 58 10.56 9.06 4.87
CA LEU A 58 12.02 8.88 4.95
C LEU A 58 12.43 7.98 6.12
N GLU A 59 11.70 8.03 7.24
CA GLU A 59 11.92 7.15 8.39
C GLU A 59 11.52 5.68 8.10
N ASN A 60 10.70 5.41 7.07
CA ASN A 60 10.28 4.07 6.65
C ASN A 60 10.41 3.84 5.13
N MET A 61 11.60 4.10 4.59
CA MET A 61 11.89 3.92 3.16
C MET A 61 11.88 2.46 2.71
N GLU A 62 12.28 1.53 3.59
CA GLU A 62 12.25 0.09 3.27
C GLU A 62 10.81 -0.39 3.01
N GLY A 63 9.86 0.04 3.84
CA GLY A 63 8.45 -0.24 3.62
C GLY A 63 7.94 0.32 2.29
N LEU A 64 8.38 1.53 1.89
CA LEU A 64 8.04 2.08 0.58
C LEU A 64 8.56 1.20 -0.56
N PHE A 65 9.83 0.75 -0.51
CA PHE A 65 10.39 -0.10 -1.56
C PHE A 65 9.66 -1.44 -1.65
N LEU A 66 9.41 -2.10 -0.52
CA LEU A 66 8.65 -3.35 -0.49
C LEU A 66 7.23 -3.17 -1.02
N ALA A 67 6.56 -2.05 -0.70
CA ALA A 67 5.23 -1.77 -1.22
C ALA A 67 5.25 -1.59 -2.75
N VAL A 68 6.26 -0.92 -3.30
CA VAL A 68 6.41 -0.78 -4.76
C VAL A 68 6.63 -2.14 -5.42
N ASP A 69 7.50 -2.98 -4.87
CA ASP A 69 7.78 -4.33 -5.39
C ASP A 69 6.56 -5.26 -5.38
N GLU A 70 5.65 -5.09 -4.42
CA GLU A 70 4.39 -5.85 -4.37
C GLU A 70 3.35 -5.34 -5.38
N ILE A 71 3.42 -4.06 -5.78
CA ILE A 71 2.45 -3.43 -6.69
C ILE A 71 2.88 -3.65 -8.15
N VAL A 72 4.17 -3.48 -8.47
CA VAL A 72 4.69 -3.52 -9.85
C VAL A 72 5.99 -4.32 -9.93
N ASP A 73 6.08 -5.22 -10.92
CA ASP A 73 7.31 -5.91 -11.30
C ASP A 73 7.61 -5.69 -12.79
N GLY A 74 8.73 -5.06 -13.11
CA GLY A 74 9.15 -4.80 -14.49
C GLY A 74 8.13 -3.99 -15.33
N GLY A 75 7.27 -3.19 -14.69
CA GLY A 75 6.18 -2.45 -15.34
C GLY A 75 4.86 -3.21 -15.44
N VAL A 76 4.83 -4.49 -15.02
CA VAL A 76 3.60 -5.28 -14.91
C VAL A 76 2.96 -5.01 -13.55
N ILE A 77 1.69 -4.63 -13.55
CA ILE A 77 0.92 -4.42 -12.32
C ILE A 77 0.54 -5.79 -11.73
N LEU A 78 1.05 -6.08 -10.54
CA LEU A 78 0.81 -7.33 -9.83
C LEU A 78 -0.36 -7.23 -8.84
N GLU A 79 -0.46 -6.11 -8.15
CA GLU A 79 -1.46 -5.88 -7.10
C GLU A 79 -2.00 -4.45 -7.14
N SER A 80 -3.30 -4.30 -6.88
CA SER A 80 -3.98 -3.00 -6.82
C SER A 80 -4.84 -2.82 -5.58
N ASP A 81 -4.94 -3.85 -4.73
CA ASP A 81 -5.54 -3.77 -3.41
C ASP A 81 -4.48 -3.41 -2.33
N PRO A 82 -4.58 -2.23 -1.70
CA PRO A 82 -3.61 -1.82 -0.69
C PRO A 82 -3.61 -2.72 0.56
N GLN A 83 -4.71 -3.41 0.88
CA GLN A 83 -4.72 -4.33 2.02
C GLN A 83 -3.82 -5.54 1.77
N GLN A 84 -3.80 -6.05 0.53
CA GLN A 84 -2.93 -7.16 0.15
C GLN A 84 -1.47 -6.75 0.15
N VAL A 85 -1.15 -5.56 -0.38
CA VAL A 85 0.20 -5.00 -0.36
C VAL A 85 0.72 -4.90 1.06
N VAL A 86 -0.01 -4.23 1.95
CA VAL A 86 0.40 -4.03 3.35
C VAL A 86 0.59 -5.37 4.07
N HIS A 87 -0.30 -6.33 3.82
CA HIS A 87 -0.17 -7.67 4.39
C HIS A 87 1.13 -8.36 3.95
N ARG A 88 1.46 -8.35 2.65
CA ARG A 88 2.68 -8.97 2.12
C ARG A 88 3.94 -8.24 2.57
N VAL A 89 3.91 -6.91 2.64
CA VAL A 89 5.02 -6.11 3.15
C VAL A 89 5.31 -6.45 4.62
N ALA A 90 4.27 -6.62 5.45
CA ALA A 90 4.43 -7.01 6.85
C ALA A 90 5.04 -8.41 7.04
N LEU A 91 4.89 -9.31 6.06
CA LEU A 91 5.52 -10.62 6.05
C LEU A 91 7.00 -10.59 5.62
N ARG A 92 7.42 -9.54 4.91
CA ARG A 92 8.80 -9.36 4.42
C ARG A 92 9.66 -8.48 5.33
N GLY A 93 9.04 -7.60 6.11
CA GLY A 93 9.75 -6.67 7.01
C GLY A 93 10.24 -7.31 8.32
N ASP A 94 9.73 -8.49 8.66
CA ASP A 94 10.08 -9.23 9.87
C ASP A 94 10.63 -10.60 9.46
N ASP A 95 11.89 -10.90 9.79
CA ASP A 95 12.41 -12.28 9.94
C ASP A 95 11.74 -12.99 11.15
N VAL A 96 10.43 -12.78 11.36
CA VAL A 96 9.67 -13.33 12.47
C VAL A 96 8.82 -14.48 11.94
N PRO A 97 8.87 -15.67 12.55
CA PRO A 97 8.14 -16.83 12.05
C PRO A 97 6.63 -16.55 11.98
N LEU A 98 6.05 -16.86 10.82
CA LEU A 98 4.63 -16.77 10.45
C LEU A 98 3.65 -17.31 11.53
N THR A 99 4.14 -18.15 12.43
CA THR A 99 3.39 -18.71 13.56
C THR A 99 2.94 -17.66 14.59
N GLU A 100 3.71 -16.60 14.85
CA GLU A 100 3.35 -15.63 15.91
C GLU A 100 2.31 -14.60 15.44
N GLN A 101 2.38 -14.17 14.18
CA GLN A 101 1.39 -13.26 13.58
C GLN A 101 0.02 -13.95 13.44
N THR A 102 -0.01 -15.23 13.02
CA THR A 102 -1.25 -16.02 12.92
C THR A 102 -1.91 -16.20 14.29
N VAL A 103 -1.13 -16.48 15.33
CA VAL A 103 -1.67 -16.67 16.70
C VAL A 103 -2.27 -15.37 17.23
N THR A 104 -1.66 -14.21 16.94
CA THR A 104 -2.16 -12.91 17.40
C THR A 104 -3.48 -12.55 16.70
N GLN A 105 -3.59 -12.78 15.39
CA GLN A 105 -4.85 -12.59 14.65
C GLN A 105 -5.95 -13.55 15.11
N VAL A 106 -5.64 -14.84 15.27
CA VAL A 106 -6.61 -15.85 15.74
C VAL A 106 -7.10 -15.53 17.16
N LEU A 107 -6.21 -15.08 18.05
CA LEU A 107 -6.57 -14.69 19.41
C LEU A 107 -7.46 -13.44 19.42
N GLN A 108 -7.20 -12.48 18.53
CA GLN A 108 -8.02 -11.27 18.38
C GLN A 108 -9.45 -11.64 17.91
N SER A 109 -9.57 -12.47 16.88
CA SER A 109 -10.87 -12.95 16.38
C SER A 109 -11.62 -13.79 17.42
N ALA A 110 -10.93 -14.64 18.17
CA ALA A 110 -11.53 -15.42 19.26
C ALA A 110 -12.05 -14.51 20.39
N LYS A 111 -11.29 -13.47 20.77
CA LYS A 111 -11.71 -12.48 21.78
C LYS A 111 -12.98 -11.75 21.36
N GLU A 112 -13.10 -11.38 20.08
CA GLU A 112 -14.29 -10.75 19.55
C GLU A 112 -15.50 -11.70 19.57
N GLN A 113 -15.32 -12.96 19.16
CA GLN A 113 -16.38 -13.97 19.22
C GLN A 113 -16.87 -14.22 20.67
N ILE A 114 -15.95 -14.29 21.64
CA ILE A 114 -16.32 -14.44 23.05
C ILE A 114 -17.10 -13.22 23.54
N LYS A 115 -16.68 -11.99 23.19
CA LYS A 115 -17.40 -10.77 23.55
C LYS A 115 -18.84 -10.78 23.05
N TRP A 116 -19.09 -11.23 21.83
CA TRP A 116 -20.45 -11.36 21.28
C TRP A 116 -21.25 -12.48 21.94
N SER A 117 -20.61 -13.59 22.34
CA SER A 117 -21.29 -14.68 23.06
C SER A 117 -21.71 -14.32 24.49
N LEU A 118 -21.04 -13.37 25.14
CA LEU A 118 -21.33 -12.91 26.52
C LEU A 118 -22.38 -11.78 26.59
N LEU A 119 -22.67 -11.15 25.45
CA LEU A 119 -23.69 -10.09 25.32
C LEU A 119 -25.08 -10.66 24.95
N ARG A 120 -25.21 -11.99 24.90
CA ARG A 120 -26.46 -12.74 24.73
C ARG A 120 -26.78 -13.50 26.02
#